data_AF-A0A846M289-F1
#
_entry.id   AF-A0A846M289-F1
#
_cell.length_a   1.000
_cell.length_b   1.000
_cell.length_c   1.000
_cell.angle_alpha   90.00
_cell.angle_beta   90.00
_cell.angle_gamma   90.00
#
_symmetry.space_group_name_H-M   'P 1'
#
loop_
_entity.id
_entity.type
_entity.pdbx_description
1 polymer ?
#
loop_
_entity_poly.entity_id
_entity_poly.type
_entity_poly.pdbx_seq_one_letter_code
_entity_poly.pdbx_strand_id
1 'polypeptide(L)' 'MPLAVLHTVAPDRAVDRSVDLAVHRLAEELGRQPQAVRPVVQECRRQLSGAPAGALPELVERLARHRLRAPVD' A
#
# COMPACT_ATOMS: atom_id res chain seq x y z
N MET A 1 -9.12 0.65 -31.40
CA MET A 1 -9.10 -0.63 -30.67
C MET A 1 -8.18 -0.48 -29.46
N PRO A 2 -8.68 -0.25 -28.23
CA PRO A 2 -7.79 -0.28 -27.07
C PRO A 2 -7.56 -1.75 -26.68
N LEU A 3 -6.29 -2.16 -26.66
CA LEU A 3 -5.87 -3.45 -26.14
C LEU A 3 -6.11 -3.44 -24.63
N ALA A 4 -7.16 -4.12 -24.19
CA ALA A 4 -7.37 -4.49 -22.80
C ALA A 4 -6.29 -5.52 -22.43
N VAL A 5 -5.20 -5.01 -21.84
CA VAL A 5 -4.16 -5.84 -21.24
C VAL A 5 -4.77 -6.50 -20.01
N LEU A 6 -5.17 -7.76 -20.17
CA LEU A 6 -5.45 -8.68 -19.08
C LEU A 6 -4.12 -9.01 -18.39
N HIS A 7 -3.66 -8.10 -17.52
CA HIS A 7 -2.61 -8.40 -16.57
C HIS A 7 -3.22 -9.33 -15.50
N THR A 8 -3.22 -10.63 -15.76
CA THR A 8 -3.35 -11.62 -14.69
C THR A 8 -2.04 -11.56 -13.91
N VAL A 9 -1.97 -10.65 -12.94
CA VAL A 9 -0.79 -10.48 -12.11
C VAL A 9 -0.79 -11.66 -11.15
N ALA A 10 0.00 -12.69 -11.46
CA ALA A 10 0.50 -13.58 -10.41
C ALA A 10 1.06 -12.65 -9.30
N PRO A 11 0.64 -12.78 -8.03
CA PRO A 11 1.09 -11.88 -6.99
C PRO A 11 2.61 -11.88 -6.99
N ASP A 12 3.17 -10.74 -7.39
CA ASP A 12 4.59 -10.57 -7.52
C ASP A 12 5.16 -10.73 -6.11
N ARG A 13 5.91 -11.80 -5.87
CA ARG A 13 6.38 -12.15 -4.51
C ARG A 13 7.27 -11.07 -3.89
N ALA A 14 7.80 -10.13 -4.68
CA ALA A 14 8.49 -8.97 -4.14
C ALA A 14 7.49 -7.92 -3.63
N VAL A 15 6.35 -7.75 -4.30
CA VAL A 15 5.22 -6.92 -3.83
C VAL A 15 4.64 -7.44 -2.52
N ASP A 16 4.42 -8.75 -2.40
CA ASP A 16 3.93 -9.33 -1.14
C ASP A 16 4.89 -9.06 0.01
N ARG A 17 6.20 -9.21 -0.24
CA ARG A 17 7.23 -8.84 0.74
C ARG A 17 7.22 -7.37 1.09
N SER A 18 7.04 -6.47 0.12
CA SER A 18 6.93 -5.03 0.40
C SER A 18 5.70 -4.68 1.24
N VAL A 19 4.56 -5.33 0.98
CA VAL A 19 3.34 -5.15 1.77
C VAL A 19 3.56 -5.62 3.21
N ASP A 20 4.12 -6.82 3.40
CA ASP A 20 4.34 -7.36 4.75
C ASP A 20 5.34 -6.49 5.56
N LEU A 21 6.40 -5.98 4.92
CA LEU A 21 7.38 -5.10 5.57
C LEU A 21 6.78 -3.74 5.97
N ALA A 22 5.95 -3.16 5.10
CA ALA A 22 5.23 -1.92 5.38
C ALA A 22 4.20 -2.11 6.50
N VAL A 23 3.47 -3.23 6.50
CA VAL A 23 2.51 -3.58 7.55
C VAL A 23 3.20 -3.70 8.90
N HIS A 24 4.35 -4.37 8.97
CA HIS A 24 5.08 -4.55 10.22
C HIS A 24 5.60 -3.22 10.79
N ARG A 25 6.22 -2.38 9.95
CA ARG A 25 6.68 -1.05 10.38
C ARG A 25 5.54 -0.14 10.84
N LEU A 26 4.45 -0.08 10.08
CA LEU A 26 3.30 0.78 10.42
C LEU A 26 2.56 0.27 11.67
N ALA A 27 2.51 -1.05 11.88
CA ALA A 27 1.94 -1.64 13.09
C ALA A 27 2.73 -1.23 14.34
N GLU A 28 4.06 -1.34 14.28
CA GLU A 28 4.97 -0.92 15.36
C GLU A 28 4.88 0.59 15.62
N GLU A 29 4.94 1.42 14.57
CA GLU A 29 4.92 2.89 14.69
C GLU A 29 3.59 3.42 15.25
N LEU A 30 2.47 2.79 14.89
CA LEU A 30 1.14 3.22 15.31
C LEU A 30 0.65 2.48 16.58
N GLY A 31 1.42 1.53 17.11
CA GLY A 31 0.99 0.66 18.22
C GLY A 31 -0.27 -0.14 17.89
N ARG A 32 -0.47 -0.51 16.63
CA ARG A 32 -1.66 -1.22 16.14
C ARG A 32 -1.34 -2.66 15.74
N GLN A 33 -2.37 -3.51 15.74
CA GLN A 33 -2.21 -4.88 15.28
C GLN A 33 -1.95 -4.94 13.76
N PRO A 34 -1.02 -5.78 13.29
CA PRO A 34 -0.73 -5.97 11.86
C PRO A 34 -1.96 -6.32 11.02
N GLN A 35 -2.92 -7.09 11.58
CA GLN A 35 -4.15 -7.44 10.87
C GLN A 35 -5.02 -6.22 10.55
N ALA A 36 -5.02 -5.19 11.40
CA ALA A 36 -5.77 -3.96 11.17
C ALA A 36 -5.10 -3.06 10.12
N VAL A 37 -3.77 -3.14 10.00
CA VAL A 37 -2.95 -2.31 9.09
C VAL A 37 -2.90 -2.92 7.68
N ARG A 38 -2.88 -4.25 7.57
CA ARG A 38 -2.79 -4.99 6.31
C ARG A 38 -3.81 -4.59 5.22
N PRO A 39 -5.13 -4.51 5.49
CA PRO A 39 -6.09 -4.13 4.46
C PRO A 39 -5.87 -2.70 3.94
N VAL A 40 -5.43 -1.78 4.81
CA VAL A 40 -5.12 -0.39 4.44
C VAL A 40 -3.90 -0.33 3.52
N VAL A 41 -2.83 -1.07 3.85
CA VAL A 41 -1.61 -1.13 3.02
C VAL A 41 -1.89 -1.79 1.66
N GLN A 42 -2.70 -2.85 1.63
CA GLN A 42 -3.10 -3.50 0.37
C GLN A 42 -3.94 -2.57 -0.52
N GLU A 43 -4.87 -1.82 0.06
CA GLU A 43 -5.67 -0.84 -0.67
C GLU A 43 -4.80 0.30 -1.21
N CYS A 44 -3.89 0.84 -0.40
CA CYS A 44 -2.91 1.83 -0.87
C CYS A 44 -2.02 1.29 -1.99
N ARG A 45 -1.58 0.03 -1.90
CA ARG A 45 -0.79 -0.63 -2.95
C ARG A 45 -1.59 -0.80 -4.25
N ARG A 46 -2.86 -1.17 -4.16
CA ARG A 46 -3.75 -1.26 -5.33
C ARG A 46 -3.98 0.10 -5.98
N GLN A 47 -4.18 1.15 -5.19
CA GLN A 47 -4.35 2.51 -5.72
C GLN A 47 -3.07 3.05 -6.37
N LEU A 48 -1.91 2.61 -5.88
CA LEU A 48 -0.60 3.00 -6.41
C LEU A 48 -0.02 1.95 -7.38
N SER A 49 -0.80 0.99 -7.88
CA SER A 49 -0.33 -0.02 -8.83
C SER A 49 0.10 0.58 -10.19
N GLY A 50 -0.28 1.83 -10.47
CA GLY A 50 0.19 2.62 -11.61
C GLY A 50 1.45 3.46 -11.32
N ALA A 51 1.94 3.50 -10.08
CA ALA A 51 3.14 4.22 -9.70
C ALA A 51 4.39 3.31 -9.82
N PRO A 52 5.57 3.86 -10.20
CA PRO A 52 6.81 3.10 -10.27
C PRO A 52 7.21 2.58 -8.89
N ALA A 53 7.62 1.29 -8.82
CA ALA A 53 7.85 0.54 -7.58
C ALA A 53 8.84 1.18 -6.60
N GLY A 54 9.78 2.00 -7.10
CA GLY A 54 10.77 2.69 -6.28
C GLY A 54 10.26 3.95 -5.55
N ALA A 55 9.13 4.53 -5.97
CA ALA A 55 8.55 5.73 -5.34
C ALA A 55 7.27 5.44 -4.52
N LEU A 56 6.78 4.20 -4.63
CA LEU A 56 5.59 3.70 -3.95
C LEU A 56 5.68 3.79 -2.42
N PRO A 57 6.80 3.44 -1.77
CA PRO A 57 6.92 3.53 -0.31
C PRO A 57 6.70 4.96 0.20
N GLU A 58 7.41 5.96 -0.35
CA GLU A 58 7.24 7.37 0.05
C GLU A 58 5.83 7.91 -0.25
N LEU A 59 5.21 7.48 -1.36
CA LEU A 59 3.87 7.94 -1.72
C LEU A 59 2.78 7.35 -0.79
N VAL A 60 2.89 6.06 -0.43
CA VAL A 60 2.01 5.45 0.59
C VAL A 60 2.16 6.17 1.91
N GLU A 61 3.40 6.44 2.34
CA GLU A 61 3.68 7.06 3.64
C GLU A 61 3.15 8.49 3.72
N ARG A 62 3.32 9.29 2.66
CA ARG A 62 2.74 10.64 2.59
C ARG A 62 1.21 10.62 2.58
N LEU A 63 0.60 9.72 1.82
CA LEU A 63 -0.86 9.64 1.73
C LEU A 63 -1.48 9.18 3.06
N ALA A 64 -0.86 8.21 3.73
CA ALA A 64 -1.27 7.76 5.05
C ALA A 64 -1.18 8.87 6.09
N ARG A 65 -0.07 9.63 6.13
CA ARG A 65 0.05 10.80 7.04
C ARG A 65 -0.99 11.86 6.76
N HIS A 66 -1.30 12.13 5.49
CA HIS A 66 -2.30 13.14 5.14
C HIS A 66 -3.70 12.72 5.59
N ARG A 67 -4.08 11.45 5.39
CA ARG A 67 -5.37 10.88 5.81
C ARG A 67 -5.53 10.79 7.33
N LEU A 68 -4.45 10.51 8.07
CA LEU A 68 -4.47 10.47 9.53
C LEU A 68 -4.51 11.86 10.18
N ARG A 69 -4.04 12.90 9.47
CA ARG A 69 -4.09 14.31 9.92
C ARG A 69 -5.37 15.04 9.51
N ALA A 70 -6.08 14.54 8.51
CA ALA A 70 -7.39 15.08 8.19
C ALA A 70 -8.36 14.66 9.30
N PRO A 71 -8.97 15.61 10.03
CA PRO A 71 -10.06 15.26 10.93
C PRO A 71 -11.17 14.62 10.08
N VAL A 72 -11.69 13.49 10.56
CA VAL A 72 -12.92 12.91 10.01
C VAL A 72 -14.03 13.89 10.35
N ASP A 73 -14.49 14.62 9.34
CA ASP A 73 -15.78 15.34 9.36
C ASP A 73 -16.90 14.32 9.10
#